data_AF-A0AAQ4DF76-F1
#
_entry.id   AF-A0AAQ4DF76-F1
#
_cell.length_a   1.000
_cell.length_b   1.000
_cell.length_c   1.000
_cell.angle_alpha   90.00
_cell.angle_beta   90.00
_cell.angle_gamma   90.00
#
_symmetry.space_group_name_H-M   'P 1'
#
loop_
_entity.id
_entity.type
_entity.pdbx_description
1 polymer ?
#
loop_
_entity_poly.entity_id
_entity_poly.type
_entity_poly.pdbx_seq_one_letter_code
_entity_poly.pdbx_strand_id
1 'polypeptide(L)'
;AWKALVFMCHGYLEHCHVPNYDNLATVFVAEGCYVFTHDLGKDFIAKLNTIEVPMFVLVASDDRVCDVGAMKQFFDSVPSKHKKIKIYEGSYHQILAEPEGIKEQAFMDIAEWFKESLYRAKVQHSYSQSSWTSDPSCTSPSVLSN
;
A
#
# COMPACT_ATOMS: atom_id res chain seq x y z
N ALA A 1 13.22 -9.11 -5.43
CA ALA A 1 12.32 -8.06 -5.97
C ALA A 1 11.34 -7.66 -4.87
N TRP A 2 11.05 -6.37 -4.71
CA TRP A 2 10.12 -5.86 -3.69
C TRP A 2 8.70 -6.38 -3.95
N LYS A 3 7.97 -6.74 -2.90
CA LYS A 3 6.62 -7.34 -3.03
C LYS A 3 5.51 -6.29 -3.11
N ALA A 4 5.69 -5.13 -2.49
CA ALA A 4 4.75 -4.02 -2.49
C ALA A 4 5.47 -2.70 -2.11
N LEU A 5 4.87 -1.57 -2.51
CA LEU A 5 5.19 -0.24 -1.99
C LEU A 5 4.19 0.08 -0.87
N VAL A 6 4.67 0.52 0.28
CA VAL A 6 3.84 1.08 1.35
C VAL A 6 4.13 2.57 1.44
N PHE A 7 3.16 3.39 1.05
CA PHE A 7 3.23 4.84 1.14
C PHE A 7 2.51 5.30 2.42
N MET A 8 3.25 5.93 3.32
CA MET A 8 2.70 6.54 4.54
C MET A 8 2.80 8.06 4.39
N CYS A 9 1.66 8.70 4.09
CA CYS A 9 1.57 10.16 4.05
C CYS A 9 1.43 10.68 5.50
N HIS A 10 2.30 11.60 5.91
CA HIS A 10 2.13 12.42 7.11
C HIS A 10 1.99 13.88 6.68
N GLY A 11 1.44 14.74 7.55
CA GLY A 11 1.34 16.16 7.26
C GLY A 11 2.69 16.88 7.28
N TYR A 12 2.69 18.04 6.62
CA TYR A 12 3.78 19.02 6.68
C TYR A 12 4.06 19.40 8.14
N LEU A 13 5.31 19.17 8.59
CA LEU A 13 5.87 19.40 9.96
C LEU A 13 5.82 18.23 10.97
N GLU A 14 5.38 17.02 10.60
CA GLU A 14 5.43 15.88 11.53
C GLU A 14 6.76 15.10 11.44
N HIS A 15 7.44 14.93 12.58
CA HIS A 15 8.67 14.15 12.65
C HIS A 15 8.36 12.65 12.45
N CYS A 16 8.73 12.06 11.31
CA CYS A 16 8.49 10.62 11.02
C CYS A 16 9.18 9.63 11.97
N HIS A 17 10.03 10.12 12.89
CA HIS A 17 10.82 9.32 13.85
C HIS A 17 10.11 9.12 15.21
N VAL A 18 8.78 9.17 15.23
CA VAL A 18 7.98 8.76 16.40
C VAL A 18 7.92 7.22 16.42
N PRO A 19 8.07 6.55 17.59
CA PRO A 19 8.23 5.09 17.69
C PRO A 19 7.15 4.24 17.00
N ASN A 20 5.97 4.80 16.76
CA ASN A 20 4.85 4.08 16.13
C ASN A 20 5.09 3.81 14.64
N TYR A 21 5.71 4.75 13.91
CA TYR A 21 5.98 4.59 12.47
C TYR A 21 7.15 3.64 12.22
N ASP A 22 8.18 3.70 13.06
CA ASP A 22 9.37 2.84 12.96
C ASP A 22 9.02 1.37 13.17
N ASN A 23 8.16 1.06 14.14
CA ASN A 23 7.71 -0.31 14.39
C ASN A 23 6.92 -0.87 13.19
N LEU A 24 6.02 -0.07 12.61
CA LEU A 24 5.24 -0.49 11.45
C LEU A 24 6.11 -0.64 10.20
N ALA A 25 7.02 0.31 9.96
CA ALA A 25 7.97 0.26 8.85
C ALA A 25 8.88 -0.98 8.95
N THR A 26 9.36 -1.31 10.15
CA THR A 26 10.20 -2.49 10.40
C THR A 26 9.46 -3.78 10.01
N VAL A 27 8.20 -3.91 10.39
CA VAL A 27 7.37 -5.08 10.03
C VAL A 27 7.21 -5.18 8.50
N PHE A 28 6.96 -4.07 7.82
CA PHE A 28 6.80 -4.08 6.36
C PHE A 28 8.08 -4.35 5.59
N VAL A 29 9.21 -3.81 6.04
CA VAL A 29 10.52 -4.10 5.46
C VAL A 29 10.87 -5.58 5.63
N ALA A 30 10.60 -6.17 6.80
CA ALA A 30 10.79 -7.60 7.04
C ALA A 30 9.97 -8.47 6.08
N GLU A 31 8.79 -8.01 5.66
CA GLU A 31 7.93 -8.69 4.69
C GLU A 31 8.34 -8.46 3.21
N GLY A 32 9.40 -7.68 2.97
CA GLY A 32 9.94 -7.39 1.63
C GLY A 32 9.24 -6.22 0.94
N CYS A 33 8.76 -5.25 1.73
CA CYS A 33 8.11 -4.05 1.21
C CYS A 33 9.04 -2.84 1.29
N TYR A 34 8.91 -1.97 0.29
CA TYR A 34 9.59 -0.69 0.29
C TYR A 34 8.69 0.31 1.01
N VAL A 35 9.16 0.89 2.12
CA VAL A 35 8.40 1.83 2.96
C VAL A 35 9.02 3.21 2.82
N PHE A 36 8.19 4.21 2.60
CA PHE A 36 8.65 5.58 2.41
C PHE A 36 7.59 6.59 2.91
N THR A 37 8.06 7.71 3.46
CA THR A 37 7.28 8.85 3.95
C THR A 37 7.66 10.13 3.19
N HIS A 38 6.69 10.92 2.68
CA HIS A 38 6.96 12.26 2.13
C HIS A 38 5.91 13.29 2.53
N ASP A 39 6.39 14.52 2.66
CA ASP A 39 5.64 15.74 2.38
C ASP A 39 5.41 15.91 0.87
N LEU A 40 4.16 16.12 0.48
CA LEU A 40 3.75 16.28 -0.92
C LEU A 40 4.18 17.65 -1.48
N GLY A 41 5.39 17.73 -2.07
CA GLY A 41 5.85 18.91 -2.81
C GLY A 41 5.26 19.02 -4.23
N LYS A 42 5.38 20.20 -4.87
CA LYS A 42 4.85 20.50 -6.23
C LYS A 42 5.30 19.50 -7.30
N ASP A 43 6.51 18.95 -7.19
CA ASP A 43 7.06 17.98 -8.15
C ASP A 43 6.35 16.62 -8.10
N PHE A 44 5.70 16.30 -6.98
CA PHE A 44 4.93 15.08 -6.83
C PHE A 44 3.60 15.13 -7.60
N ILE A 45 2.96 16.31 -7.66
CA ILE A 45 1.70 16.53 -8.41
C ILE A 45 1.88 16.16 -9.89
N ALA A 46 3.02 16.53 -10.47
CA ALA A 46 3.34 16.22 -11.87
C ALA A 46 3.51 14.71 -12.16
N LYS A 47 3.65 13.88 -11.11
CA LYS A 47 3.88 12.43 -11.21
C LYS A 47 2.69 11.60 -10.72
N LEU A 48 1.60 12.21 -10.27
CA LEU A 48 0.43 11.46 -9.74
C LEU A 48 -0.11 10.44 -10.73
N ASN A 49 -0.13 10.80 -12.02
CA ASN A 49 -0.58 9.95 -13.11
C ASN A 49 0.38 8.78 -13.44
N THR A 50 1.52 8.65 -12.76
CA THR A 50 2.45 7.52 -12.93
C THR A 50 2.40 6.53 -11.78
N ILE A 51 1.56 6.77 -10.75
CA ILE A 51 1.53 5.95 -9.54
C ILE A 51 0.59 4.74 -9.74
N GLU A 52 1.16 3.62 -10.21
CA GLU A 52 0.41 2.38 -10.48
C GLU A 52 0.48 1.34 -9.35
N VAL A 53 1.34 1.58 -8.36
CA VAL A 53 1.61 0.66 -7.25
C VAL A 53 0.39 0.49 -6.34
N PRO A 54 0.22 -0.70 -5.72
CA PRO A 54 -0.76 -0.89 -4.65
C PRO A 54 -0.68 0.17 -3.56
N MET A 55 -1.81 0.67 -3.08
CA MET A 55 -1.80 1.66 -1.99
C MET A 55 -3.02 1.58 -1.07
N PHE A 56 -2.82 1.98 0.18
CA PHE A 56 -3.89 2.19 1.15
C PHE A 56 -3.72 3.57 1.77
N VAL A 57 -4.71 4.44 1.56
CA VAL A 57 -4.75 5.80 2.09
C VAL A 57 -5.64 5.83 3.33
N LEU A 58 -5.08 6.26 4.45
CA LEU A 58 -5.81 6.50 5.69
C LEU A 58 -6.07 8.00 5.78
N VAL A 59 -7.32 8.40 6.03
CA VAL A 59 -7.73 9.79 6.09
C VAL A 59 -8.48 10.03 7.39
N ALA A 60 -8.14 11.12 8.07
CA ALA A 60 -8.80 11.54 9.28
C ALA A 60 -9.89 12.56 8.95
N SER A 61 -11.13 12.34 9.41
CA SER A 61 -12.26 13.20 9.03
C SER A 61 -12.11 14.64 9.56
N ASP A 62 -11.51 14.79 10.75
CA ASP A 62 -11.44 16.06 11.48
C ASP A 62 -10.02 16.63 11.47
N ASP A 63 -9.20 16.17 10.52
CA ASP A 63 -7.84 16.67 10.30
C ASP A 63 -7.86 18.16 9.91
N ARG A 64 -7.13 18.97 10.67
CA ARG A 64 -7.01 20.43 10.46
C ARG A 64 -5.74 20.82 9.72
N VAL A 65 -4.88 19.85 9.43
CA VAL A 65 -3.60 20.01 8.73
C VAL A 65 -3.74 19.52 7.30
N CYS A 66 -4.33 18.34 7.09
CA CYS A 66 -4.57 17.78 5.76
C CYS A 66 -6.05 17.90 5.36
N ASP A 67 -6.30 18.46 4.18
CA ASP A 67 -7.67 18.57 3.64
C ASP A 67 -8.19 17.21 3.15
N VAL A 68 -9.30 16.75 3.72
CA VAL A 68 -9.96 15.48 3.37
C VAL A 68 -10.36 15.44 1.89
N GLY A 69 -10.81 16.57 1.34
CA GLY A 69 -11.19 16.68 -0.07
C GLY A 69 -10.00 16.48 -1.01
N ALA A 70 -8.86 17.11 -0.71
CA ALA A 70 -7.62 16.97 -1.44
C ALA A 70 -7.10 15.53 -1.39
N MET A 71 -7.21 14.85 -0.25
CA MET A 71 -6.82 13.43 -0.12
C MET A 71 -7.70 12.50 -0.98
N LYS A 72 -9.01 12.78 -1.07
CA LYS A 72 -9.91 12.05 -1.98
C LYS A 72 -9.55 12.33 -3.45
N GLN A 73 -9.31 13.58 -3.81
CA GLN A 73 -8.89 13.95 -5.17
C GLN A 73 -7.57 13.28 -5.57
N PHE A 74 -6.59 13.23 -4.66
CA PHE A 74 -5.35 12.47 -4.84
C PHE A 74 -5.65 10.99 -5.12
N PHE A 75 -6.47 10.37 -4.26
CA PHE A 75 -6.84 8.97 -4.41
C PHE A 75 -7.51 8.69 -5.76
N ASP A 76 -8.39 9.58 -6.23
CA ASP A 76 -9.08 9.42 -7.50
C ASP A 76 -8.13 9.60 -8.69
N SER A 77 -7.15 10.50 -8.59
CA SER A 77 -6.25 10.90 -9.68
C SER A 77 -5.15 9.88 -10.00
N VAL A 78 -4.77 9.02 -9.04
CA VAL A 78 -3.71 8.02 -9.27
C VAL A 78 -4.23 6.82 -10.06
N PRO A 79 -3.47 6.29 -11.05
CA PRO A 79 -3.92 5.20 -11.93
C PRO A 79 -3.83 3.80 -11.30
N SER A 80 -3.38 3.69 -10.05
CA SER A 80 -3.27 2.40 -9.36
C SER A 80 -4.56 1.59 -9.43
N LYS A 81 -4.44 0.35 -9.92
CA LYS A 81 -5.55 -0.60 -10.05
C LYS A 81 -5.92 -1.25 -8.73
N HIS A 82 -5.03 -1.17 -7.73
CA HIS A 82 -5.22 -1.80 -6.44
C HIS A 82 -5.00 -0.78 -5.32
N LYS A 83 -6.00 0.08 -5.14
CA LYS A 83 -5.98 1.17 -4.18
C LYS A 83 -7.19 1.11 -3.25
N LYS A 84 -6.98 1.39 -1.95
CA LYS A 84 -8.03 1.51 -0.93
C LYS A 84 -7.89 2.87 -0.24
N ILE A 85 -9.01 3.48 0.15
CA ILE A 85 -9.05 4.64 1.04
C ILE A 85 -9.99 4.33 2.20
N LYS A 86 -9.62 4.69 3.43
CA LYS A 86 -10.48 4.60 4.60
C LYS A 86 -10.46 5.92 5.35
N ILE A 87 -11.66 6.42 5.64
CA ILE A 87 -11.86 7.63 6.46
C ILE A 87 -12.19 7.15 7.88
N TYR A 88 -11.45 7.67 8.85
CA TYR A 88 -11.68 7.44 10.27
C TYR A 88 -12.47 8.64 10.80
N GLU A 89 -13.72 8.39 11.17
CA GLU A 89 -14.63 9.43 11.64
C GLU A 89 -14.22 9.90 13.05
N GLY A 90 -14.21 11.21 13.27
CA GLY A 90 -13.82 11.85 14.53
C GLY A 90 -12.31 11.86 14.82
N SER A 91 -11.47 11.26 13.95
CA SER A 91 -10.02 11.27 14.14
C SER A 91 -9.40 12.58 13.66
N TYR A 92 -8.33 13.00 14.32
CA TYR A 92 -7.46 14.08 13.89
C TYR A 92 -6.23 13.52 13.15
N HIS A 93 -5.21 14.36 13.01
CA HIS A 93 -4.10 14.16 12.10
C HIS A 93 -3.30 12.85 12.31
N GLN A 94 -3.14 12.40 13.55
CA GLN A 94 -2.26 11.27 13.88
C GLN A 94 -3.05 9.97 14.09
N ILE A 95 -3.70 9.45 13.04
CA ILE A 95 -4.55 8.24 13.09
C ILE A 95 -3.90 7.06 13.86
N LEU A 96 -2.58 6.87 13.74
CA LEU A 96 -1.82 5.80 14.42
C LEU A 96 -1.42 6.12 15.87
N ALA A 97 -1.89 7.24 16.41
CA ALA A 97 -1.76 7.64 17.80
C ALA A 97 -3.09 8.10 18.41
N GLU A 98 -4.18 8.10 17.62
CA GLU A 98 -5.51 8.50 18.08
C GLU A 98 -6.01 7.62 19.23
N PRO A 99 -6.76 8.20 20.18
CA PRO A 99 -7.39 7.47 21.26
C PRO A 99 -8.65 6.72 20.78
N GLU A 100 -9.46 6.25 21.74
CA GLU A 100 -10.80 5.70 21.50
C GLU A 100 -10.87 4.50 20.54
N GLY A 101 -9.76 3.75 20.41
CA GLY A 101 -9.71 2.54 19.58
C GLY A 101 -9.41 2.81 18.10
N ILE A 102 -9.30 4.07 17.68
CA ILE A 102 -9.03 4.44 16.28
C ILE A 102 -7.67 3.92 15.84
N LYS A 103 -6.65 4.08 16.69
CA LYS A 103 -5.32 3.55 16.46
C LYS A 103 -5.35 2.04 16.25
N GLU A 104 -5.96 1.30 17.17
CA GLU A 104 -6.05 -0.16 17.12
C GLU A 104 -6.76 -0.63 15.85
N GLN A 105 -7.86 0.03 15.50
CA GLN A 105 -8.59 -0.21 14.27
C GLN A 105 -7.72 0.05 13.04
N ALA A 106 -6.98 1.17 13.00
CA ALA A 106 -6.10 1.50 11.90
C ALA A 106 -4.97 0.48 11.69
N PHE A 107 -4.34 0.01 12.77
CA PHE A 107 -3.34 -1.08 12.70
C PHE A 107 -3.96 -2.36 12.12
N MET A 108 -5.17 -2.72 12.54
CA MET A 108 -5.88 -3.90 12.01
C MET A 108 -6.20 -3.76 10.53
N ASP A 109 -6.74 -2.62 10.10
CA ASP A 109 -7.08 -2.35 8.70
C ASP A 109 -5.83 -2.42 7.80
N ILE A 110 -4.72 -1.86 8.28
CA ILE A 110 -3.43 -1.89 7.60
C ILE A 110 -2.97 -3.33 7.42
N ALA A 111 -2.97 -4.12 8.50
CA ALA A 111 -2.53 -5.51 8.47
C ALA A 111 -3.41 -6.38 7.57
N GLU A 112 -4.72 -6.18 7.61
CA GLU A 112 -5.69 -6.90 6.78
C GLU A 112 -5.50 -6.56 5.30
N TRP A 113 -5.46 -5.27 4.96
CA TRP A 113 -5.22 -4.83 3.58
C TRP A 113 -3.90 -5.38 3.05
N PHE A 114 -2.86 -5.38 3.87
CA PHE A 114 -1.56 -5.90 3.50
C PHE A 114 -1.59 -7.41 3.20
N LYS A 115 -2.21 -8.20 4.09
CA LYS A 115 -2.38 -9.64 3.92
C LYS A 115 -3.12 -9.98 2.62
N GLU A 116 -4.23 -9.29 2.36
CA GLU A 116 -4.98 -9.49 1.13
C GLU A 116 -4.17 -9.11 -0.12
N SER A 117 -3.38 -8.02 -0.04
CA SER A 117 -2.55 -7.54 -1.15
C SER A 117 -1.44 -8.53 -1.48
N LEU A 118 -0.80 -9.12 -0.46
CA LEU A 118 0.16 -10.20 -0.65
C LEU A 118 -0.48 -11.47 -1.24
N TYR A 119 -1.67 -11.84 -0.77
CA TYR A 119 -2.40 -12.98 -1.31
C TYR A 119 -2.71 -12.79 -2.79
N ARG A 120 -3.21 -11.61 -3.19
CA ARG A 120 -3.46 -11.26 -4.60
C ARG A 120 -2.19 -11.35 -5.45
N ALA A 121 -1.07 -10.82 -4.97
CA ALA A 121 0.20 -10.89 -5.68
C ALA A 121 0.66 -12.35 -5.93
N LYS A 122 0.49 -13.23 -4.92
CA LYS A 122 0.81 -14.66 -5.04
C LYS A 122 -0.10 -15.38 -6.04
N VAL A 123 -1.41 -15.10 -6.02
CA VAL A 123 -2.37 -15.68 -6.97
C VAL A 123 -2.04 -15.26 -8.40
N GLN A 124 -1.80 -13.97 -8.64
CA GLN A 124 -1.42 -13.48 -9.97
C GLN A 124 -0.11 -14.11 -10.47
N HIS A 125 0.88 -14.28 -9.59
CA HIS A 125 2.13 -14.95 -9.93
C HIS A 125 1.92 -16.44 -10.30
N SER A 126 1.08 -17.15 -9.55
CA SER A 126 0.75 -18.56 -9.85
C SER A 126 0.01 -18.72 -11.19
N TYR A 127 -0.92 -17.80 -11.50
CA TYR A 127 -1.67 -17.82 -12.74
C TYR A 127 -0.77 -17.54 -13.96
N SER A 128 0.15 -16.57 -13.84
CA SER A 128 1.08 -16.26 -14.94
C SER A 128 2.07 -17.38 -15.21
N GLN A 129 2.50 -18.14 -14.20
CA GLN A 129 3.33 -19.34 -14.41
C GLN A 129 2.54 -20.52 -15.00
N SER A 130 1.27 -20.71 -14.62
CA SER A 130 0.43 -21.79 -15.17
C SER A 130 -0.01 -21.55 -16.63
N SER A 131 -0.06 -20.30 -17.09
CA SER A 131 -0.43 -19.95 -18.47
C SER A 131 0.62 -20.34 -19.52
N TRP A 132 1.82 -20.75 -19.12
CA TRP A 132 2.88 -21.21 -20.03
C TRP A 132 2.86 -22.72 -20.32
N THR A 133 2.03 -23.52 -19.64
CA THR A 133 2.04 -24.99 -19.78
C THR A 133 1.02 -25.53 -20.78
N SER A 134 0.36 -24.68 -21.56
CA SER A 134 -0.63 -25.11 -22.56
C SER A 134 -0.36 -24.55 -23.96
N ASP A 135 0.91 -24.44 -24.38
CA ASP A 135 1.24 -24.39 -25.79
C ASP A 135 1.25 -25.83 -26.34
N PRO A 136 0.27 -26.24 -27.17
CA PRO A 136 0.23 -27.58 -27.75
C PRO A 136 1.34 -27.84 -28.77
N SER A 137 2.14 -26.82 -29.13
CA SER A 137 3.26 -26.97 -30.07
C SER A 137 4.56 -27.46 -29.41
N CYS A 138 4.64 -27.49 -28.08
CA CYS A 138 5.84 -27.94 -27.37
C CYS A 138 5.76 -29.44 -27.06
N THR A 139 6.07 -30.28 -28.05
CA THR A 139 6.30 -31.71 -27.82
C THR A 139 7.52 -31.89 -26.92
N SER A 140 7.30 -32.37 -25.70
CA SER A 140 8.37 -32.73 -24.77
C SER A 140 9.23 -33.85 -25.36
N PRO A 141 10.57 -33.82 -25.23
CA PRO A 141 11.40 -34.96 -25.63
C PRO A 141 11.09 -36.15 -24.74
N SER A 142 10.78 -37.28 -25.37
CA SER A 142 10.62 -38.59 -24.74
C SER A 142 11.85 -38.92 -23.89
N VAL A 143 11.63 -39.11 -22.58
CA VAL A 143 12.60 -39.68 -21.66
C VAL A 143 12.89 -41.11 -22.12
N LEU A 144 14.07 -41.33 -22.68
CA LEU A 144 14.60 -42.68 -22.91
C LEU A 144 15.03 -43.24 -21.55
N SER A 145 14.30 -44.26 -21.11
CA SER A 145 14.74 -45.20 -20.09
C SER A 145 15.96 -45.97 -20.59
N ASN A 146 17.01 -46.04 -19.76
CA ASN A 146 17.92 -47.16 -19.64
C ASN A 146 18.43 -47.23 -18.21
#